data_AF-A0A6G0JIV0-F1
#
_entry.id   AF-A0A6G0JIV0-F1
#
_cell.length_a   1.000
_cell.length_b   1.000
_cell.length_c   1.000
_cell.angle_alpha   90.00
_cell.angle_beta   90.00
_cell.angle_gamma   90.00
#
_symmetry.space_group_name_H-M   'P 1'
#
loop_
_entity.id
_entity.type
_entity.pdbx_description
1 polymer ?
#
loop_
_entity_poly.entity_id
_entity_poly.type
_entity_poly.pdbx_seq_one_letter_code
_entity_poly.pdbx_strand_id
1 'polypeptide(L)'
;MAQFLREPLIVLDTNAQNDARVHRFLYKDYRLDNGADHESGYVEALTDREAAEYLRTCWALHVIPTFLVLRRKDSHFHGVGQGELWVRWQAEGDPEYTASLPDGFAWKNSINTMTIDQAELDLSRVNMLDDSDEINSLILKRVAPRDRLDIVHARRGLPTLDHKFLIGELDDLLRTEEGLIHASYGADEYAADLTPQDEDADITLSRPVRYTRVASGAAVNMAYARILQAADVELLDSADRPLLVLLQTSNREAFVKWSNTHRELLCIPVTRKRRAEVSELHPWLMDNYVAMRHLHAYLPYAVLEIKSWPIALIIKWGKAEVFCEQMAALLRISGDMEQKNEARKYCSEWHDACMAPGLSTTAAQALAQSPDRWKRLEHWIPASCGRARPPDISDLEWNVL
;
A
#
# COMPACT_ATOMS: atom_id res chain seq x y z
N MET A 1 12.58 5.38 -1.41
CA MET A 1 13.56 4.85 -0.43
C MET A 1 13.28 5.49 0.93
N ALA A 2 12.81 4.70 1.90
CA ALA A 2 12.22 5.20 3.15
C ALA A 2 13.25 5.92 4.04
N GLN A 3 13.25 7.25 3.99
CA GLN A 3 14.18 8.08 4.78
C GLN A 3 13.96 7.99 6.29
N PHE A 4 12.78 7.53 6.75
CA PHE A 4 12.50 7.23 8.16
C PHE A 4 13.56 6.34 8.83
N LEU A 5 14.33 5.56 8.05
CA LEU A 5 15.39 4.69 8.55
C LEU A 5 16.69 5.43 8.94
N ARG A 6 16.82 6.74 8.67
CA ARG A 6 18.06 7.48 8.99
C ARG A 6 18.15 7.95 10.44
N GLU A 7 17.06 7.87 11.18
CA GLU A 7 17.08 8.15 12.62
C GLU A 7 17.68 6.99 13.41
N PRO A 8 18.44 7.28 14.49
CA PRO A 8 18.91 6.24 15.40
C PRO A 8 17.73 5.45 16.00
N LEU A 9 17.67 4.16 15.70
CA LEU A 9 16.66 3.27 16.27
C LEU A 9 17.18 2.66 17.57
N ILE A 10 16.46 2.87 18.67
CA ILE A 10 16.85 2.34 19.97
C ILE A 10 16.12 1.04 20.25
N VAL A 11 16.88 -0.02 20.55
CA VAL A 11 16.33 -1.35 20.85
C VAL A 11 16.69 -1.75 22.27
N LEU A 12 15.66 -1.99 23.08
CA LEU A 12 15.75 -2.54 24.43
C LEU A 12 15.67 -4.06 24.34
N ASP A 13 16.80 -4.74 24.43
CA ASP A 13 16.89 -6.21 24.46
C ASP A 13 16.81 -6.70 25.90
N THR A 14 15.73 -7.39 26.23
CA THR A 14 15.47 -7.89 27.58
C THR A 14 15.68 -9.40 27.65
N ASN A 15 16.56 -9.82 28.56
CA ASN A 15 16.86 -11.22 28.77
C ASN A 15 15.77 -11.94 29.59
N ALA A 16 15.95 -13.25 29.80
CA ALA A 16 15.02 -14.08 30.56
C ALA A 16 14.88 -13.67 32.04
N GLN A 17 15.86 -12.93 32.58
CA GLN A 17 15.93 -12.42 33.94
C GLN A 17 15.43 -10.98 34.05
N ASN A 18 14.89 -10.39 32.96
CA ASN A 18 14.45 -9.00 32.83
C ASN A 18 15.58 -7.96 32.89
N ASP A 19 16.85 -8.35 32.71
CA ASP A 19 17.91 -7.37 32.49
C ASP A 19 17.80 -6.83 31.07
N ALA A 20 17.76 -5.52 30.94
CA ALA A 20 17.68 -4.83 29.66
C ALA A 20 19.07 -4.38 29.20
N ARG A 21 19.38 -4.60 27.92
CA ARG A 21 20.51 -3.98 27.23
C ARG A 21 19.99 -3.05 26.16
N VAL A 22 20.64 -1.91 26.00
CA VAL A 22 20.24 -0.92 25.00
C VAL A 22 21.18 -1.01 23.81
N HIS A 23 20.59 -1.22 22.65
CA HIS A 23 21.27 -1.20 21.36
C HIS A 23 20.80 0.00 20.56
N ARG A 24 21.71 0.62 19.82
CA ARG A 24 21.42 1.69 18.88
C ARG A 24 21.77 1.22 17.47
N PHE A 25 20.78 1.23 16.59
CA PHE A 25 20.91 0.87 15.19
C PHE A 25 21.03 2.16 14.37
N LEU A 26 22.06 2.21 13.52
CA LEU A 26 22.46 3.38 12.75
C LEU A 26 22.92 2.95 11.35
N TYR A 27 23.15 3.91 10.48
CA TYR A 27 23.69 3.71 9.14
C TYR A 27 25.03 4.43 8.97
N LYS A 28 25.93 3.85 8.18
CA LYS A 28 27.20 4.46 7.81
C LYS A 28 27.57 4.08 6.39
N ASP A 29 28.20 5.02 5.68
CA ASP A 29 28.80 4.77 4.38
C ASP A 29 30.17 4.10 4.53
N TYR A 30 30.34 3.00 3.81
CA TYR A 30 31.59 2.27 3.66
C TYR A 30 32.15 2.52 2.27
N ARG A 31 33.40 2.99 2.20
CA ARG A 31 34.12 3.09 0.93
C ARG A 31 34.52 1.69 0.48
N LEU A 32 33.99 1.26 -0.66
CA LEU A 32 34.36 -0.01 -1.29
C LEU A 32 35.68 0.13 -2.06
N ASP A 33 36.36 -0.99 -2.28
CA ASP A 33 37.65 -1.05 -2.98
C ASP A 33 37.57 -0.53 -4.43
N ASN A 34 36.39 -0.59 -5.05
CA ASN A 34 36.14 -0.04 -6.39
C ASN A 34 35.94 1.50 -6.39
N GLY A 35 36.06 2.15 -5.23
CA GLY A 35 35.86 3.59 -5.07
C GLY A 35 34.39 4.02 -5.02
N ALA A 36 33.43 3.09 -4.94
CA ALA A 36 32.03 3.42 -4.67
C ALA A 36 31.77 3.51 -3.16
N ASP A 37 30.78 4.30 -2.76
CA ASP A 37 30.28 4.32 -1.38
C ASP A 37 29.10 3.34 -1.26
N HIS A 38 29.10 2.54 -0.19
CA HIS A 38 28.02 1.63 0.14
C HIS A 38 27.51 1.90 1.54
N GLU A 39 26.27 2.38 1.62
CA GLU A 39 25.56 2.56 2.89
C GLU A 39 25.20 1.19 3.49
N SER A 40 25.56 0.97 4.75
CA SER A 40 25.18 -0.23 5.49
C SER A 40 24.78 0.11 6.91
N GLY A 41 23.79 -0.63 7.42
CA GLY A 41 23.36 -0.55 8.80
C GLY A 41 24.38 -1.19 9.75
N TYR A 42 24.57 -0.61 10.93
CA TYR A 42 25.41 -1.15 11.99
C TYR A 42 24.74 -0.99 13.36
N VAL A 43 25.22 -1.76 14.33
CA VAL A 43 24.70 -1.78 15.70
C VAL A 43 25.79 -1.39 16.67
N GLU A 44 25.43 -0.51 17.59
CA GLU A 44 26.23 -0.16 18.77
C GLU A 44 25.50 -0.63 20.03
N ALA A 45 26.18 -1.42 20.86
CA ALA A 45 25.69 -1.69 22.21
C ALA A 45 26.06 -0.52 23.11
N LEU A 46 25.05 0.14 23.69
CA LEU A 46 25.27 1.25 24.62
C LEU A 46 25.54 0.70 26.03
N THR A 47 26.46 1.34 26.73
CA THR A 47 26.61 1.15 28.17
C THR A 47 25.40 1.74 28.91
N ASP A 48 25.12 1.26 30.12
CA ASP A 48 24.04 1.78 30.96
C ASP A 48 24.17 3.30 31.18
N ARG A 49 25.41 3.81 31.27
CA ARG A 49 25.68 5.25 31.42
C ARG A 49 25.27 6.01 30.17
N GLU A 50 25.67 5.55 28.98
CA GLU A 50 25.34 6.21 27.71
C GLU A 50 23.85 6.17 27.42
N ALA A 51 23.21 5.03 27.69
CA ALA A 51 21.77 4.88 27.55
C ALA A 51 21.02 5.81 28.51
N ALA A 52 21.43 5.87 29.78
CA ALA A 52 20.82 6.76 30.76
C ALA A 52 21.04 8.24 30.41
N GLU A 53 22.23 8.63 29.96
CA GLU A 53 22.48 10.00 29.49
C GLU A 53 21.58 10.36 28.29
N TYR A 54 21.48 9.48 27.30
CA TYR A 54 20.61 9.71 26.13
C TYR A 54 19.15 9.90 26.54
N LEU A 55 18.62 9.00 27.37
CA LEU A 55 17.25 9.09 27.87
C LEU A 55 17.02 10.33 28.74
N ARG A 56 18.02 10.78 29.51
CA ARG A 56 17.92 12.04 30.27
C ARG A 56 17.85 13.25 29.34
N THR A 57 18.62 13.28 28.26
CA THR A 57 18.55 14.38 27.29
C THR A 57 17.20 14.38 26.56
N CYS A 58 16.67 13.20 26.19
CA CYS A 58 15.31 13.08 25.68
C CYS A 58 14.27 13.60 26.67
N TRP A 59 14.42 13.23 27.94
CA TRP A 59 13.53 13.65 29.01
C TRP A 59 13.59 15.17 29.23
N ALA A 60 14.77 15.78 29.21
CA ALA A 60 14.95 17.22 29.41
C ALA A 60 14.24 18.06 28.33
N LEU A 61 14.07 17.51 27.12
CA LEU A 61 13.37 18.15 26.01
C LEU A 61 11.98 17.55 25.73
N HIS A 62 11.46 16.72 26.64
CA HIS A 62 10.13 16.11 26.55
C HIS A 62 9.85 15.42 25.21
N VAL A 63 10.84 14.67 24.72
CA VAL A 63 10.74 13.89 23.48
C VAL A 63 10.89 12.41 23.75
N ILE A 64 10.22 11.61 22.92
CA ILE A 64 10.33 10.15 22.95
C ILE A 64 10.94 9.71 21.61
N PRO A 65 12.17 9.17 21.60
CA PRO A 65 12.71 8.58 20.40
C PRO A 65 11.99 7.27 20.08
N THR A 66 12.15 6.79 18.85
CA THR A 66 11.59 5.50 18.46
C THR A 66 12.29 4.37 19.21
N PHE A 67 11.53 3.64 20.04
CA PHE A 67 11.99 2.46 20.75
C PHE A 67 11.36 1.19 20.20
N LEU A 68 12.17 0.14 20.10
CA LEU A 68 11.68 -1.23 20.01
C LEU A 68 12.07 -1.98 21.27
N VAL A 69 11.13 -2.74 21.82
CA VAL A 69 11.41 -3.63 22.95
C VAL A 69 11.44 -5.06 22.41
N LEU A 70 12.60 -5.69 22.48
CA LEU A 70 12.79 -7.10 22.16
C LEU A 70 12.79 -7.91 23.45
N ARG A 71 11.71 -8.65 23.69
CA ARG A 71 11.64 -9.64 24.78
C ARG A 71 12.04 -10.99 24.23
N ARG A 72 13.20 -11.52 24.62
CA ARG A 72 13.69 -12.80 24.06
C ARG A 72 12.78 -14.01 24.36
N LYS A 73 11.87 -13.89 25.34
CA LYS A 73 10.87 -14.90 25.68
C LYS A 73 9.59 -14.81 24.84
N ASP A 74 9.25 -13.62 24.37
CA ASP A 74 8.00 -13.33 23.69
C ASP A 74 8.36 -12.91 22.26
N SER A 75 8.11 -13.76 21.26
CA SER A 75 8.39 -13.43 19.84
C SER A 75 7.45 -12.36 19.26
N HIS A 76 7.06 -11.36 20.07
CA HIS A 76 6.10 -10.32 19.77
C HIS A 76 6.65 -8.95 20.21
N PHE A 77 6.24 -7.90 19.49
CA PHE A 77 6.50 -6.51 19.86
C PHE A 77 5.38 -5.97 20.77
N HIS A 78 5.74 -5.17 21.77
CA HIS A 78 4.79 -4.50 22.65
C HIS A 78 4.83 -2.99 22.43
N GLY A 79 3.67 -2.36 22.26
CA GLY A 79 3.53 -0.90 22.28
C GLY A 79 3.56 -0.36 23.71
N VAL A 80 4.22 0.78 23.93
CA VAL A 80 4.22 1.48 25.21
C VAL A 80 3.14 2.56 25.19
N GLY A 81 2.13 2.43 26.04
CA GLY A 81 1.12 3.48 26.23
C GLY A 81 1.67 4.58 27.15
N GLN A 82 1.90 5.77 26.60
CA GLN A 82 2.54 6.89 27.31
C GLN A 82 1.55 7.84 28.02
N GLY A 83 0.24 7.52 28.00
CA GLY A 83 -0.79 8.19 28.81
C GLY A 83 -0.92 9.70 28.61
N GLU A 84 -1.35 10.41 29.66
CA GLU A 84 -1.53 11.88 29.66
C GLU A 84 -0.20 12.64 29.48
N LEU A 85 0.92 12.08 29.97
CA LEU A 85 2.24 12.70 29.86
C LEU A 85 2.63 12.97 28.40
N TRP A 86 2.33 12.00 27.52
CA TRP A 86 2.56 12.16 26.08
C TRP A 86 1.71 13.27 25.47
N VAL A 87 0.43 13.33 25.83
CA VAL A 87 -0.47 14.38 25.35
C VAL A 87 0.06 15.76 25.75
N ARG A 88 0.58 15.88 26.97
CA ARG A 88 1.22 17.10 27.45
C ARG A 88 2.47 17.46 26.64
N TRP A 89 3.38 16.51 26.44
CA TRP A 89 4.63 16.74 25.70
C TRP A 89 4.40 17.13 24.24
N GLN A 90 3.36 16.58 23.61
CA GLN A 90 2.95 16.95 22.25
C GLN A 90 2.33 18.35 22.18
N ALA A 91 1.70 18.83 23.25
CA ALA A 91 1.09 20.16 23.32
C ALA A 91 2.09 21.30 23.56
N GLU A 92 3.20 21.02 24.23
CA GLU A 92 4.28 21.99 24.39
C GLU A 92 4.78 22.44 23.02
N GLY A 93 5.01 23.74 22.82
CA GLY A 93 5.55 24.28 21.59
C GLY A 93 4.61 24.25 20.38
N ASP A 94 3.40 23.70 20.54
CA ASP A 94 2.39 23.61 19.48
C ASP A 94 1.04 24.18 19.98
N PRO A 95 0.80 25.49 19.79
CA PRO A 95 -0.45 26.14 20.16
C PRO A 95 -1.66 25.60 19.39
N GLU A 96 -1.49 25.15 18.14
CA GLU A 96 -2.56 24.65 17.29
C GLU A 96 -3.05 23.29 17.80
N TYR A 97 -2.12 22.36 18.05
CA TYR A 97 -2.44 21.08 18.67
C TYR A 97 -3.03 21.27 20.07
N THR A 98 -2.47 22.18 20.88
CA THR A 98 -3.02 22.50 22.21
C THR A 98 -4.48 22.97 22.14
N ALA A 99 -4.84 23.80 21.16
CA ALA A 99 -6.19 24.29 20.98
C ALA A 99 -7.19 23.16 20.64
N SER A 100 -6.73 22.11 19.95
CA SER A 100 -7.55 20.94 19.58
C SER A 100 -7.90 20.01 20.77
N LEU A 101 -7.17 20.10 21.87
CA LEU A 101 -7.36 19.22 23.03
C LEU A 101 -8.60 19.60 23.87
N PRO A 102 -9.25 18.65 24.57
CA PRO A 102 -10.33 18.95 25.51
C PRO A 102 -9.89 19.87 26.68
N ASP A 103 -10.80 20.68 27.21
CA ASP A 103 -10.52 21.64 28.32
C ASP A 103 -10.30 20.97 29.69
N GLY A 104 -10.38 19.64 29.78
CA GLY A 104 -10.21 18.89 31.03
C GLY A 104 -8.77 18.86 31.58
N PHE A 105 -7.77 19.28 30.80
CA PHE A 105 -6.37 19.26 31.20
C PHE A 105 -5.98 20.53 31.97
N ALA A 106 -5.62 20.38 33.25
CA ALA A 106 -5.27 21.50 34.13
C ALA A 106 -4.08 22.35 33.64
N TRP A 107 -3.17 21.76 32.86
CA TRP A 107 -1.97 22.42 32.33
C TRP A 107 -2.21 23.16 30.99
N LYS A 108 -3.34 22.92 30.30
CA LYS A 108 -3.61 23.40 28.93
C LYS A 108 -3.43 24.92 28.79
N ASN A 109 -3.90 25.69 29.78
CA ASN A 109 -3.89 27.15 29.72
C ASN A 109 -2.53 27.79 30.05
N SER A 110 -1.61 27.03 30.66
CA SER A 110 -0.31 27.52 31.11
C SER A 110 0.87 26.98 30.31
N ILE A 111 0.68 25.91 29.53
CA ILE A 111 1.77 25.11 28.98
C ILE A 111 2.64 25.86 27.98
N ASN A 112 2.02 26.72 27.15
CA ASN A 112 2.71 27.53 26.15
C ASN A 112 2.80 29.02 26.53
N THR A 113 2.56 29.37 27.80
CA THR A 113 2.67 30.75 28.26
C THR A 113 4.14 31.21 28.29
N MET A 114 4.43 32.32 27.62
CA MET A 114 5.76 32.93 27.51
C MET A 114 5.78 34.34 28.07
N THR A 115 6.96 34.78 28.49
CA THR A 115 7.22 36.22 28.65
C THR A 115 7.40 36.89 27.28
N ILE A 116 7.24 38.21 27.22
CA ILE A 116 7.45 39.00 25.99
C ILE A 116 8.86 38.75 25.44
N ASP A 117 9.87 38.79 26.32
CA ASP A 117 11.27 38.54 25.96
C ASP A 117 11.47 37.14 25.34
N GLN A 118 10.79 36.11 25.85
CA GLN A 118 10.87 34.74 25.32
C GLN A 118 10.23 34.64 23.94
N ALA A 119 9.14 35.37 23.68
CA ALA A 119 8.44 35.36 22.40
C ALA A 119 9.20 36.12 21.31
N GLU A 120 9.83 37.25 21.65
CA GLU A 120 10.54 38.12 20.71
C GLU A 120 12.00 37.70 20.45
N LEU A 121 12.56 36.80 21.27
CA LEU A 121 13.93 36.32 21.10
C LEU A 121 14.12 35.63 19.74
N ASP A 122 15.18 35.99 19.03
CA ASP A 122 15.57 35.32 17.78
C ASP A 122 16.24 33.98 18.09
N LEU A 123 15.54 32.88 17.82
CA LEU A 123 16.01 31.51 18.06
C LEU A 123 17.29 31.17 17.27
N SER A 124 17.56 31.84 16.15
CA SER A 124 18.79 31.59 15.37
C SER A 124 20.07 32.02 16.10
N ARG A 125 19.95 32.89 17.11
CA ARG A 125 21.05 33.39 17.93
C ARG A 125 21.21 32.62 19.24
N VAL A 126 20.30 31.69 19.52
CA VAL A 126 20.31 30.86 20.72
C VAL A 126 21.14 29.61 20.46
N ASN A 127 22.06 29.28 21.37
CA ASN A 127 22.80 28.03 21.30
C ASN A 127 21.90 26.86 21.71
N MET A 128 21.21 26.24 20.74
CA MET A 128 20.32 25.10 20.97
C MET A 128 21.05 23.86 21.51
N LEU A 129 22.38 23.81 21.42
CA LEU A 129 23.20 22.72 21.95
C LEU A 129 23.46 22.84 23.45
N ASP A 130 23.16 23.98 24.08
CA ASP A 130 23.27 24.15 25.53
C ASP A 130 22.13 23.42 26.25
N ASP A 131 22.47 22.57 27.22
CA ASP A 131 21.54 21.74 28.00
C ASP A 131 21.13 22.38 29.34
N SER A 132 21.27 23.70 29.45
CA SER A 132 20.82 24.45 30.61
C SER A 132 19.29 24.51 30.69
N ASP A 133 18.74 24.55 31.92
CA ASP A 133 17.30 24.58 32.18
C ASP A 133 16.61 25.78 31.50
N GLU A 134 17.32 26.90 31.40
CA GLU A 134 16.85 28.13 30.75
C GLU A 134 16.60 27.92 29.25
N ILE A 135 17.56 27.30 28.57
CA ILE A 135 17.48 26.99 27.13
C ILE A 135 16.48 25.87 26.88
N ASN A 136 16.48 24.83 27.71
CA ASN A 136 15.52 23.73 27.61
C ASN A 136 14.08 24.24 27.78
N SER A 137 13.82 25.10 28.78
CA SER A 137 12.49 25.72 28.95
C SER A 137 12.07 26.57 27.74
N LEU A 138 13.01 27.24 27.06
CA LEU A 138 12.70 28.01 25.85
C LEU A 138 12.35 27.08 24.67
N ILE A 139 13.14 26.03 24.48
CA ILE A 139 12.94 25.01 23.43
C ILE A 139 11.58 24.34 23.59
N LEU A 140 11.24 23.91 24.81
CA LEU A 140 9.96 23.27 25.12
C LEU A 140 8.76 24.14 24.72
N LYS A 141 8.85 25.46 24.86
CA LYS A 141 7.73 26.35 24.56
C LYS A 141 7.66 26.77 23.08
N ARG A 142 8.75 26.69 22.32
CA ARG A 142 8.85 27.32 20.97
C ARG A 142 9.14 26.38 19.82
N VAL A 143 9.58 25.16 20.10
CA VAL A 143 10.05 24.22 19.08
C VAL A 143 9.11 23.02 19.08
N ALA A 144 8.71 22.52 17.91
CA ALA A 144 7.82 21.37 17.82
C ALA A 144 8.50 20.08 18.36
N PRO A 145 7.74 19.09 18.87
CA PRO A 145 8.29 17.88 19.47
C PRO A 145 9.29 17.12 18.58
N ARG A 146 9.11 17.11 17.26
CA ARG A 146 10.04 16.48 16.31
C ARG A 146 11.39 17.19 16.26
N ASP A 147 11.37 18.50 16.05
CA ASP A 147 12.59 19.32 15.97
C ASP A 147 13.41 19.26 17.27
N ARG A 148 12.73 19.10 18.41
CA ARG A 148 13.39 18.85 19.70
C ARG A 148 14.18 17.54 19.70
N LEU A 149 13.68 16.48 19.05
CA LEU A 149 14.40 15.23 18.95
C LEU A 149 15.66 15.37 18.10
N ASP A 150 15.60 16.18 17.03
CA ASP A 150 16.78 16.51 16.24
C ASP A 150 17.80 17.34 17.06
N ILE A 151 17.34 18.23 17.95
CA ILE A 151 18.23 18.91 18.92
C ILE A 151 18.89 17.90 19.87
N VAL A 152 18.14 16.93 20.40
CA VAL A 152 18.72 15.85 21.23
C VAL A 152 19.79 15.08 20.46
N HIS A 153 19.50 14.71 19.20
CA HIS A 153 20.45 14.00 18.35
C HIS A 153 21.69 14.85 18.09
N ALA A 154 21.53 16.13 17.75
CA ALA A 154 22.64 17.06 17.54
C ALA A 154 23.52 17.22 18.79
N ARG A 155 22.92 17.36 19.98
CA ARG A 155 23.64 17.42 21.28
C ARG A 155 24.46 16.17 21.56
N ARG A 156 24.05 15.02 21.01
CA ARG A 156 24.71 13.72 21.17
C ARG A 156 25.60 13.35 19.97
N GLY A 157 25.74 14.24 18.97
CA GLY A 157 26.50 13.98 17.75
C GLY A 157 25.89 12.88 16.87
N LEU A 158 24.58 12.69 16.94
CA LEU A 158 23.83 11.71 16.15
C LEU A 158 23.27 12.35 14.88
N PRO A 159 23.08 11.56 13.81
CA PRO A 159 22.46 12.04 12.58
C PRO A 159 21.02 12.50 12.83
N THR A 160 20.63 13.60 12.18
CA THR A 160 19.30 14.22 12.27
C THR A 160 18.50 14.03 10.99
N LEU A 161 17.18 14.06 11.13
CA LEU A 161 16.18 14.02 10.07
C LEU A 161 16.17 15.25 9.14
N ASP A 162 16.53 15.20 7.84
CA ASP A 162 16.15 16.31 6.94
C ASP A 162 14.70 16.13 6.47
N HIS A 163 13.81 16.90 7.09
CA HIS A 163 12.37 16.81 6.92
C HIS A 163 11.86 17.32 5.55
N LYS A 164 12.68 18.02 4.75
CA LYS A 164 12.25 18.50 3.42
C LYS A 164 11.84 17.40 2.45
N PHE A 165 12.22 16.16 2.74
CA PHE A 165 11.99 15.01 1.90
C PHE A 165 10.94 14.02 2.45
N LEU A 166 10.27 14.36 3.57
CA LEU A 166 9.46 13.41 4.33
C LEU A 166 7.95 13.61 4.30
N ILE A 167 7.42 14.72 3.79
CA ILE A 167 5.97 14.97 3.88
C ILE A 167 5.36 15.30 2.54
N GLY A 168 4.34 14.50 2.21
CA GLY A 168 3.37 14.69 1.13
C GLY A 168 2.99 13.35 0.51
N GLU A 169 3.99 12.67 -0.02
CA GLU A 169 3.75 11.61 -1.00
C GLU A 169 4.16 10.22 -0.49
N LEU A 170 4.44 9.96 0.79
CA LEU A 170 4.86 8.60 1.16
C LEU A 170 3.75 7.59 0.90
N ASP A 171 2.51 7.89 1.27
CA ASP A 171 1.38 6.98 1.00
C ASP A 171 1.11 6.88 -0.50
N ASP A 172 1.25 7.97 -1.25
CA ASP A 172 1.06 7.99 -2.70
C ASP A 172 2.20 7.30 -3.45
N LEU A 173 3.44 7.45 -2.98
CA LEU A 173 4.64 6.77 -3.45
C LEU A 173 4.54 5.29 -3.12
N LEU A 174 4.16 4.91 -1.91
CA LEU A 174 3.96 3.51 -1.52
C LEU A 174 2.85 2.88 -2.37
N ARG A 175 1.75 3.59 -2.63
CA ARG A 175 0.69 3.13 -3.55
C ARG A 175 1.18 3.03 -4.99
N THR A 176 1.97 3.99 -5.45
CA THR A 176 2.53 3.99 -6.81
C THR A 176 3.50 2.82 -6.98
N GLU A 177 4.42 2.63 -6.04
CA GLU A 177 5.36 1.51 -6.02
C GLU A 177 4.64 0.17 -5.88
N GLU A 178 3.61 0.09 -5.02
CA GLU A 178 2.73 -1.08 -4.93
C GLU A 178 2.06 -1.38 -6.28
N GLY A 179 1.54 -0.37 -6.97
CA GLY A 179 0.97 -0.50 -8.31
C GLY A 179 1.97 -0.96 -9.35
N LEU A 180 3.18 -0.41 -9.36
CA LEU A 180 4.26 -0.83 -10.25
C LEU A 180 4.68 -2.27 -9.99
N ILE A 181 4.73 -2.69 -8.73
CA ILE A 181 5.03 -4.06 -8.33
C ILE A 181 3.91 -5.00 -8.82
N HIS A 182 2.64 -4.69 -8.56
CA HIS A 182 1.51 -5.49 -9.04
C HIS A 182 1.46 -5.58 -10.58
N ALA A 183 1.67 -4.47 -11.28
CA ALA A 183 1.77 -4.42 -12.74
C ALA A 183 2.93 -5.27 -13.28
N SER A 184 4.07 -5.29 -12.58
CA SER A 184 5.22 -6.13 -12.93
C SER A 184 4.91 -7.63 -12.81
N TYR A 185 4.04 -8.02 -11.87
CA TYR A 185 3.51 -9.38 -11.72
C TYR A 185 2.36 -9.71 -12.67
N GLY A 186 1.95 -8.77 -13.53
CA GLY A 186 0.84 -8.97 -14.46
C GLY A 186 -0.54 -8.81 -13.82
N ALA A 187 -0.62 -8.32 -12.59
CA ALA A 187 -1.89 -7.85 -12.03
C ALA A 187 -2.25 -6.50 -12.67
N ASP A 188 -3.46 -6.38 -13.19
CA ASP A 188 -3.95 -5.12 -13.74
C ASP A 188 -4.31 -4.12 -12.63
N GLU A 189 -4.55 -2.87 -13.00
CA GLU A 189 -4.94 -1.81 -12.06
C GLU A 189 -6.26 -2.10 -11.32
N TYR A 190 -7.06 -3.07 -11.80
CA TYR A 190 -8.29 -3.53 -11.17
C TYR A 190 -8.03 -4.53 -10.03
N ALA A 191 -6.97 -5.35 -10.13
CA ALA A 191 -6.56 -6.34 -9.13
C ALA A 191 -5.79 -5.72 -7.95
N ALA A 192 -5.09 -4.62 -8.19
CA ALA A 192 -4.54 -3.80 -7.12
C ALA A 192 -5.69 -2.96 -6.50
N ASP A 193 -5.94 -3.06 -5.20
CA ASP A 193 -6.97 -2.28 -4.46
C ASP A 193 -6.61 -0.77 -4.37
N LEU A 194 -6.03 -0.20 -5.43
CA LEU A 194 -5.58 1.18 -5.57
C LEU A 194 -6.73 2.07 -5.99
N THR A 195 -7.53 2.58 -5.06
CA THR A 195 -8.45 3.69 -5.35
C THR A 195 -7.65 4.92 -5.79
N PRO A 196 -7.78 5.42 -7.04
CA PRO A 196 -7.27 6.74 -7.39
C PRO A 196 -8.20 7.78 -6.75
N GLN A 197 -7.60 8.83 -6.21
CA GLN A 197 -8.31 10.06 -5.82
C GLN A 197 -8.00 11.21 -6.79
N ASP A 198 -7.64 10.91 -8.04
CA ASP A 198 -7.41 11.92 -9.07
C ASP A 198 -8.71 12.34 -9.74
N GLU A 199 -9.07 13.61 -9.56
CA GLU A 199 -10.22 14.27 -10.17
C GLU A 199 -10.01 14.66 -11.65
N ASP A 200 -8.84 14.37 -12.25
CA ASP A 200 -8.44 14.91 -13.56
C ASP A 200 -7.99 13.85 -14.60
N ALA A 201 -8.61 12.67 -14.61
CA ALA A 201 -8.46 11.72 -15.72
C ALA A 201 -9.50 11.97 -16.82
N ASP A 202 -9.01 12.37 -17.99
CA ASP A 202 -9.76 12.56 -19.24
C ASP A 202 -10.64 11.35 -19.60
N ILE A 203 -11.75 11.62 -20.29
CA ILE A 203 -12.99 10.84 -20.52
C ILE A 203 -12.75 9.37 -20.93
N THR A 204 -12.31 8.55 -19.98
CA THR A 204 -12.25 7.08 -20.05
C THR A 204 -12.73 6.55 -18.72
N LEU A 205 -13.97 6.05 -18.68
CA LEU A 205 -14.64 5.38 -17.54
C LEU A 205 -13.82 5.31 -16.24
N SER A 206 -13.93 6.33 -15.41
CA SER A 206 -13.19 6.42 -14.14
C SER A 206 -13.50 5.21 -13.24
N ARG A 207 -12.49 4.75 -12.49
CA ARG A 207 -12.60 3.54 -11.66
C ARG A 207 -13.78 3.67 -10.69
N PRO A 208 -14.63 2.63 -10.56
CA PRO A 208 -15.65 2.63 -9.54
C PRO A 208 -15.03 2.62 -8.15
N VAL A 209 -15.56 3.45 -7.26
CA VAL A 209 -15.32 3.28 -5.82
C VAL A 209 -15.96 1.97 -5.38
N ARG A 210 -15.15 1.06 -4.81
CA ARG A 210 -15.63 -0.23 -4.32
C ARG A 210 -16.73 0.00 -3.28
N TYR A 211 -17.83 -0.73 -3.43
CA TYR A 211 -18.94 -0.66 -2.49
C TYR A 211 -18.47 -1.11 -1.10
N THR A 212 -18.98 -0.45 -0.07
CA THR A 212 -18.54 -0.67 1.31
C THR A 212 -18.87 -2.09 1.78
N ARG A 213 -17.90 -2.72 2.45
CA ARG A 213 -18.10 -4.02 3.08
C ARG A 213 -19.03 -3.89 4.28
N VAL A 214 -20.02 -4.77 4.36
CA VAL A 214 -21.00 -4.78 5.46
C VAL A 214 -20.38 -5.28 6.78
N ALA A 215 -19.29 -6.05 6.70
CA ALA A 215 -18.55 -6.52 7.87
C ALA A 215 -17.03 -6.55 7.61
N SER A 216 -16.26 -6.18 8.63
CA SER A 216 -14.79 -6.18 8.65
C SER A 216 -14.24 -6.66 10.00
N GLY A 217 -12.98 -7.12 10.03
CA GLY A 217 -12.30 -7.58 11.25
C GLY A 217 -11.72 -8.99 11.12
N ALA A 218 -10.80 -9.35 12.02
CA ALA A 218 -10.04 -10.60 11.93
C ALA A 218 -10.92 -11.86 11.92
N ALA A 219 -11.95 -11.92 12.77
CA ALA A 219 -12.89 -13.04 12.82
C ALA A 219 -13.70 -13.19 11.52
N VAL A 220 -14.16 -12.07 10.96
CA VAL A 220 -14.90 -12.03 9.68
C VAL A 220 -14.00 -12.45 8.53
N ASN A 221 -12.75 -11.97 8.50
CA ASN A 221 -11.78 -12.34 7.47
C ASN A 221 -11.44 -13.84 7.51
N MET A 222 -11.27 -14.42 8.70
CA MET A 222 -11.05 -15.87 8.84
C MET A 222 -12.26 -16.68 8.37
N ALA A 223 -13.48 -16.27 8.73
CA ALA A 223 -14.70 -16.91 8.25
C ALA A 223 -14.87 -16.76 6.74
N TYR A 224 -14.56 -15.59 6.18
CA TYR A 224 -14.58 -15.36 4.74
C TYR A 224 -13.59 -16.26 4.00
N ALA A 225 -12.37 -16.42 4.52
CA ALA A 225 -11.38 -17.35 3.96
C ALA A 225 -11.90 -18.80 3.95
N ARG A 226 -12.52 -19.28 5.04
CA ARG A 226 -13.15 -20.61 5.09
C ARG A 226 -14.27 -20.75 4.07
N ILE A 227 -15.12 -19.73 3.94
CA ILE A 227 -16.18 -19.68 2.91
C ILE A 227 -15.60 -19.80 1.51
N LEU A 228 -14.49 -19.12 1.21
CA LEU A 228 -13.83 -19.20 -0.09
C LEU A 228 -13.11 -20.54 -0.32
N GLN A 229 -12.67 -21.23 0.72
CA GLN A 229 -12.01 -22.54 0.60
C GLN A 229 -12.99 -23.72 0.48
N ALA A 230 -14.22 -23.59 0.96
CA ALA A 230 -15.20 -24.67 0.91
C ALA A 230 -15.57 -25.06 -0.54
N ALA A 231 -15.49 -26.34 -0.90
CA ALA A 231 -15.82 -26.78 -2.26
C ALA A 231 -17.32 -26.58 -2.60
N ASP A 232 -18.19 -26.66 -1.60
CA ASP A 232 -19.63 -26.47 -1.73
C ASP A 232 -20.20 -25.76 -0.49
N VAL A 233 -21.33 -25.06 -0.65
CA VAL A 233 -22.13 -24.45 0.41
C VAL A 233 -22.65 -25.50 1.40
N GLU A 234 -22.85 -26.74 0.95
CA GLU A 234 -23.29 -27.83 1.84
C GLU A 234 -22.20 -28.25 2.84
N LEU A 235 -20.92 -28.11 2.45
CA LEU A 235 -19.75 -28.45 3.24
C LEU A 235 -19.33 -27.34 4.22
N LEU A 236 -20.03 -26.21 4.19
CA LEU A 236 -19.79 -25.09 5.10
C LEU A 236 -20.37 -25.34 6.49
N ASP A 237 -19.54 -25.09 7.49
CA ASP A 237 -19.94 -25.10 8.90
C ASP A 237 -21.18 -24.23 9.12
N SER A 238 -22.11 -24.71 9.94
CA SER A 238 -23.35 -24.00 10.22
C SER A 238 -23.13 -22.59 10.79
N ALA A 239 -21.97 -22.36 11.42
CA ALA A 239 -21.55 -21.07 11.97
C ALA A 239 -21.22 -20.02 10.88
N ASP A 240 -20.75 -20.45 9.70
CA ASP A 240 -20.31 -19.55 8.63
C ASP A 240 -21.45 -19.23 7.63
N ARG A 241 -22.53 -20.04 7.61
CA ARG A 241 -23.69 -19.85 6.73
C ARG A 241 -24.41 -18.48 6.88
N PRO A 242 -24.65 -17.96 8.09
CA PRO A 242 -25.25 -16.63 8.25
C PRO A 242 -24.39 -15.53 7.63
N LEU A 243 -23.06 -15.64 7.76
CA LEU A 243 -22.13 -14.69 7.15
C LEU A 243 -22.20 -14.79 5.63
N LEU A 244 -22.16 -16.00 5.05
CA LEU A 244 -22.30 -16.18 3.59
C LEU A 244 -23.55 -15.48 3.03
N VAL A 245 -24.71 -15.66 3.67
CA VAL A 245 -25.97 -15.01 3.26
C VAL A 245 -25.85 -13.48 3.33
N LEU A 246 -25.22 -12.95 4.37
CA LEU A 246 -24.97 -11.51 4.51
C LEU A 246 -24.08 -10.98 3.38
N LEU A 247 -22.99 -11.68 3.05
CA LEU A 247 -22.06 -11.27 1.98
C LEU A 247 -22.72 -11.31 0.61
N GLN A 248 -23.50 -12.35 0.31
CA GLN A 248 -24.26 -12.46 -0.95
C GLN A 248 -25.32 -11.37 -1.07
N THR A 249 -26.00 -11.03 0.03
CA THR A 249 -26.97 -9.94 0.06
C THR A 249 -26.30 -8.60 -0.21
N SER A 250 -25.13 -8.36 0.40
CA SER A 250 -24.33 -7.17 0.17
C SER A 250 -23.88 -7.03 -1.30
N ASN A 251 -23.39 -8.11 -1.92
CA ASN A 251 -23.05 -8.11 -3.35
C ASN A 251 -24.27 -7.79 -4.23
N ARG A 252 -25.44 -8.33 -3.89
CA ARG A 252 -26.69 -8.09 -4.64
C ARG A 252 -27.13 -6.62 -4.56
N GLU A 253 -27.06 -6.03 -3.38
CA GLU A 253 -27.37 -4.61 -3.18
C GLU A 253 -26.38 -3.72 -3.95
N ALA A 254 -25.09 -4.04 -3.89
CA ALA A 254 -24.05 -3.36 -4.68
C ALA A 254 -24.33 -3.50 -6.18
N PHE A 255 -24.65 -4.69 -6.67
CA PHE A 255 -24.97 -4.93 -8.09
C PHE A 255 -26.16 -4.10 -8.57
N VAL A 256 -27.25 -4.03 -7.80
CA VAL A 256 -28.42 -3.23 -8.16
C VAL A 256 -28.05 -1.75 -8.22
N LYS A 257 -27.27 -1.25 -7.25
CA LYS A 257 -26.80 0.13 -7.24
C LYS A 257 -25.91 0.42 -8.45
N TRP A 258 -24.92 -0.43 -8.70
CA TRP A 258 -24.04 -0.33 -9.87
C TRP A 258 -24.81 -0.27 -11.19
N SER A 259 -25.78 -1.19 -11.36
CA SER A 259 -26.61 -1.28 -12.57
C SER A 259 -27.50 -0.08 -12.82
N ASN A 260 -27.81 0.70 -11.77
CA ASN A 260 -28.60 1.91 -11.87
C ASN A 260 -27.72 3.15 -12.07
N THR A 261 -26.62 3.23 -11.33
CA THR A 261 -25.68 4.37 -11.40
C THR A 261 -24.92 4.42 -12.72
N HIS A 262 -24.49 3.28 -13.26
CA HIS A 262 -23.61 3.24 -14.44
C HIS A 262 -24.33 2.77 -15.70
N ARG A 263 -25.67 2.74 -15.69
CA ARG A 263 -26.46 2.17 -16.79
C ARG A 263 -26.19 2.83 -18.14
N GLU A 264 -26.27 4.17 -18.16
CA GLU A 264 -26.11 4.96 -19.37
C GLU A 264 -24.65 4.93 -19.85
N LEU A 265 -23.72 5.03 -18.90
CA LEU A 265 -22.29 5.04 -19.18
C LEU A 265 -21.78 3.72 -19.78
N LEU A 266 -22.24 2.58 -19.25
CA LEU A 266 -21.81 1.24 -19.66
C LEU A 266 -22.79 0.54 -20.59
N CYS A 267 -23.90 1.18 -20.98
CA CYS A 267 -24.97 0.58 -21.77
C CYS A 267 -25.54 -0.72 -21.15
N ILE A 268 -25.74 -0.73 -19.84
CA ILE A 268 -26.15 -1.93 -19.09
C ILE A 268 -27.59 -2.31 -19.47
N PRO A 269 -27.87 -3.57 -19.87
CA PRO A 269 -29.21 -4.02 -20.19
C PRO A 269 -30.18 -3.92 -19.00
N VAL A 270 -31.45 -3.67 -19.30
CA VAL A 270 -32.50 -3.66 -18.28
C VAL A 270 -32.74 -5.07 -17.74
N THR A 271 -32.48 -5.26 -16.45
CA THR A 271 -32.82 -6.51 -15.75
C THR A 271 -34.32 -6.58 -15.47
N ARG A 272 -34.92 -7.76 -15.66
CA ARG A 272 -36.40 -7.92 -15.66
C ARG A 272 -37.02 -8.04 -14.27
N LYS A 273 -36.20 -8.22 -13.22
CA LYS A 273 -36.68 -8.55 -11.86
C LYS A 273 -36.41 -7.45 -10.85
N ARG A 274 -37.31 -7.31 -9.86
CA ARG A 274 -37.10 -6.49 -8.64
C ARG A 274 -35.89 -6.93 -7.80
N ARG A 275 -35.43 -8.18 -7.99
CA ARG A 275 -34.20 -8.74 -7.40
C ARG A 275 -33.35 -9.28 -8.54
N ALA A 276 -32.64 -8.39 -9.22
CA ALA A 276 -31.74 -8.77 -10.30
C ALA A 276 -30.51 -9.47 -9.72
N GLU A 277 -30.03 -10.49 -10.43
CA GLU A 277 -28.79 -11.19 -10.13
C GLU A 277 -27.80 -10.95 -11.27
N VAL A 278 -26.50 -10.99 -10.94
CA VAL A 278 -25.40 -10.83 -11.93
C VAL A 278 -25.51 -11.90 -13.03
N SER A 279 -25.99 -13.09 -12.67
CA SER A 279 -26.24 -14.22 -13.56
C SER A 279 -27.12 -13.89 -14.76
N GLU A 280 -28.05 -12.92 -14.64
CA GLU A 280 -28.91 -12.47 -15.74
C GLU A 280 -28.13 -11.68 -16.81
N LEU A 281 -27.01 -11.08 -16.43
CA LEU A 281 -26.14 -10.30 -17.32
C LEU A 281 -24.95 -11.08 -17.85
N HIS A 282 -24.72 -12.34 -17.44
CA HIS A 282 -23.56 -13.13 -17.89
C HIS A 282 -23.35 -13.11 -19.42
N PRO A 283 -24.37 -13.35 -20.28
CA PRO A 283 -24.15 -13.32 -21.72
C PRO A 283 -23.64 -11.96 -22.22
N TRP A 284 -24.20 -10.87 -21.67
CA TRP A 284 -23.80 -9.52 -22.04
C TRP A 284 -22.42 -9.14 -21.49
N LEU A 285 -22.11 -9.50 -20.24
CA LEU A 285 -20.81 -9.25 -19.62
C LEU A 285 -19.67 -9.95 -20.39
N MET A 286 -19.93 -11.15 -20.92
CA MET A 286 -18.95 -11.90 -21.72
C MET A 286 -18.61 -11.23 -23.06
N ASP A 287 -19.48 -10.34 -23.53
CA ASP A 287 -19.26 -9.56 -24.75
C ASP A 287 -18.82 -8.11 -24.43
N ASN A 288 -18.86 -7.70 -23.15
CA ASN A 288 -18.54 -6.35 -22.67
C ASN A 288 -17.56 -6.42 -21.49
N TYR A 289 -16.31 -6.81 -21.79
CA TYR A 289 -15.27 -7.06 -20.79
C TYR A 289 -14.97 -5.86 -19.89
N VAL A 290 -15.03 -4.63 -20.42
CA VAL A 290 -14.83 -3.40 -19.63
C VAL A 290 -15.89 -3.27 -18.53
N ALA A 291 -17.16 -3.54 -18.87
CA ALA A 291 -18.24 -3.51 -17.90
C ALA A 291 -18.10 -4.63 -16.86
N MET A 292 -17.57 -5.79 -17.25
CA MET A 292 -17.29 -6.90 -16.34
C MET A 292 -16.18 -6.55 -15.34
N ARG A 293 -15.03 -6.02 -15.79
CA ARG A 293 -13.96 -5.55 -14.90
C ARG A 293 -14.47 -4.46 -13.94
N HIS A 294 -15.24 -3.51 -14.47
CA HIS A 294 -15.85 -2.44 -13.68
C HIS A 294 -16.84 -2.97 -12.64
N LEU A 295 -17.66 -3.98 -12.96
CA LEU A 295 -18.55 -4.63 -11.99
C LEU A 295 -17.76 -5.26 -10.85
N HIS A 296 -16.74 -6.08 -11.16
CA HIS A 296 -15.97 -6.78 -10.13
C HIS A 296 -15.13 -5.83 -9.26
N ALA A 297 -14.69 -4.69 -9.81
CA ALA A 297 -14.06 -3.63 -9.03
C ALA A 297 -15.04 -2.91 -8.10
N TYR A 298 -16.31 -2.79 -8.50
CA TYR A 298 -17.36 -2.18 -7.68
C TYR A 298 -17.85 -3.09 -6.54
N LEU A 299 -17.87 -4.42 -6.72
CA LEU A 299 -18.44 -5.33 -5.73
C LEU A 299 -17.61 -5.39 -4.43
N PRO A 300 -18.26 -5.46 -3.25
CA PRO A 300 -17.58 -5.53 -1.95
C PRO A 300 -16.87 -6.88 -1.74
N TYR A 301 -17.44 -7.97 -2.28
CA TYR A 301 -16.93 -9.34 -2.19
C TYR A 301 -16.84 -9.99 -3.59
N ALA A 302 -16.00 -9.43 -4.46
CA ALA A 302 -15.88 -9.85 -5.86
C ALA A 302 -15.46 -11.33 -6.04
N VAL A 303 -14.54 -11.83 -5.22
CA VAL A 303 -14.07 -13.23 -5.26
C VAL A 303 -15.20 -14.20 -4.94
N LEU A 304 -16.08 -13.84 -3.99
CA LEU A 304 -17.26 -14.64 -3.66
C LEU A 304 -18.25 -14.71 -4.84
N GLU A 305 -18.42 -13.59 -5.57
CA GLU A 305 -19.25 -13.55 -6.77
C GLU A 305 -18.70 -14.50 -7.84
N ILE A 306 -17.42 -14.36 -8.18
CA ILE A 306 -16.75 -15.17 -9.21
C ILE A 306 -16.80 -16.65 -8.85
N LYS A 307 -16.62 -17.00 -7.58
CA LYS A 307 -16.72 -18.39 -7.11
C LYS A 307 -18.08 -19.04 -7.41
N SER A 308 -19.15 -18.25 -7.48
CA SER A 308 -20.48 -18.76 -7.82
C SER A 308 -20.71 -18.95 -9.32
N TRP A 309 -19.78 -18.51 -10.18
CA TRP A 309 -19.94 -18.60 -11.62
C TRP A 309 -19.61 -20.01 -12.14
N PRO A 310 -20.33 -20.48 -13.17
CA PRO A 310 -19.94 -21.69 -13.90
C PRO A 310 -18.50 -21.59 -14.41
N ILE A 311 -17.70 -22.64 -14.20
CA ILE A 311 -16.30 -22.69 -14.63
C ILE A 311 -16.10 -22.38 -16.12
N ALA A 312 -17.06 -22.76 -16.96
CA ALA A 312 -17.03 -22.46 -18.40
C ALA A 312 -17.05 -20.95 -18.70
N LEU A 313 -17.74 -20.16 -17.87
CA LEU A 313 -17.75 -18.69 -17.99
C LEU A 313 -16.44 -18.09 -17.49
N ILE A 314 -15.88 -18.62 -16.41
CA ILE A 314 -14.57 -18.19 -15.89
C ILE A 314 -13.49 -18.43 -16.95
N ILE A 315 -13.45 -19.62 -17.56
CA ILE A 315 -12.51 -19.93 -18.65
C ILE A 315 -12.71 -19.00 -19.85
N LYS A 316 -13.97 -18.71 -20.23
CA LYS A 316 -14.26 -17.79 -21.34
C LYS A 316 -13.74 -16.38 -21.02
N TRP A 317 -13.94 -15.93 -19.78
CA TRP A 317 -13.42 -14.65 -19.30
C TRP A 317 -11.90 -14.62 -19.28
N GLY A 318 -11.23 -15.60 -18.67
CA GLY A 318 -9.75 -15.63 -18.62
C GLY A 318 -9.11 -15.66 -20.01
N LYS A 319 -9.72 -16.35 -21.00
CA LYS A 319 -9.26 -16.26 -22.40
C LYS A 319 -9.31 -14.85 -22.97
N ALA A 320 -10.33 -14.07 -22.61
CA ALA A 320 -10.43 -12.68 -23.02
C ALA A 320 -9.41 -11.80 -22.28
N GLU A 321 -9.19 -12.03 -20.99
CA GLU A 321 -8.19 -11.31 -20.19
C GLU A 321 -6.77 -11.53 -20.70
N VAL A 322 -6.39 -12.80 -20.90
CA VAL A 322 -5.10 -13.18 -21.49
C VAL A 322 -4.91 -12.51 -22.85
N PHE A 323 -5.95 -12.49 -23.68
CA PHE A 323 -5.88 -11.83 -24.98
C PHE A 323 -5.65 -10.32 -24.84
N CYS A 324 -6.40 -9.64 -23.97
CA CYS A 324 -6.21 -8.22 -23.69
C CYS A 324 -4.77 -7.92 -23.22
N GLU A 325 -4.24 -8.70 -22.28
CA GLU A 325 -2.87 -8.51 -21.78
C GLU A 325 -1.79 -8.78 -22.83
N GLN A 326 -1.98 -9.80 -23.67
CA GLN A 326 -1.07 -10.08 -24.77
C GLN A 326 -1.07 -8.94 -25.79
N MET A 327 -2.24 -8.43 -26.16
CA MET A 327 -2.37 -7.30 -27.08
C MET A 327 -1.75 -6.02 -26.49
N ALA A 328 -1.99 -5.74 -25.21
CA ALA A 328 -1.37 -4.63 -24.50
C ALA A 328 0.16 -4.76 -24.45
N ALA A 329 0.68 -5.96 -24.21
CA ALA A 329 2.12 -6.21 -24.23
C ALA A 329 2.74 -5.95 -25.61
N LEU A 330 2.08 -6.39 -26.70
CA LEU A 330 2.54 -6.11 -28.06
C LEU A 330 2.60 -4.61 -28.34
N LEU A 331 1.57 -3.86 -27.92
CA LEU A 331 1.54 -2.40 -28.04
C LEU A 331 2.68 -1.74 -27.23
N ARG A 332 2.86 -2.13 -25.95
CA ARG A 332 3.95 -1.63 -25.09
C ARG A 332 5.31 -1.83 -25.74
N ILE A 333 5.60 -3.05 -26.21
CA ILE A 333 6.88 -3.37 -26.85
C ILE A 333 7.05 -2.61 -28.17
N SER A 334 5.98 -2.43 -28.95
CA SER A 334 6.04 -1.67 -30.21
C SER A 334 6.30 -0.17 -30.00
N GLY A 335 5.76 0.40 -28.91
CA GLY A 335 5.90 1.81 -28.54
C GLY A 335 7.21 2.15 -27.83
N ASP A 336 7.84 1.16 -27.18
CA ASP A 336 9.08 1.34 -26.42
C ASP A 336 10.27 1.62 -27.36
N MET A 337 10.80 2.85 -27.28
CA MET A 337 11.91 3.33 -28.10
C MET A 337 13.27 2.73 -27.70
N GLU A 338 13.37 2.12 -26.52
CA GLU A 338 14.59 1.44 -26.05
C GLU A 338 14.73 0.03 -26.65
N GLN A 339 13.64 -0.54 -27.16
CA GLN A 339 13.65 -1.86 -27.80
C GLN A 339 14.22 -1.83 -29.22
N LYS A 340 14.77 -2.98 -29.64
CA LYS A 340 15.28 -3.17 -31.01
C LYS A 340 14.18 -2.94 -32.05
N ASN A 341 14.51 -2.22 -33.12
CA ASN A 341 13.56 -1.89 -34.20
C ASN A 341 12.87 -3.13 -34.79
N GLU A 342 13.58 -4.26 -34.89
CA GLU A 342 13.04 -5.53 -35.36
C GLU A 342 11.93 -6.07 -34.44
N ALA A 343 12.11 -5.98 -33.12
CA ALA A 343 11.12 -6.41 -32.14
C ALA A 343 9.87 -5.52 -32.20
N ARG A 344 10.06 -4.20 -32.29
CA ARG A 344 8.98 -3.23 -32.37
C ARG A 344 8.11 -3.44 -33.61
N LYS A 345 8.74 -3.58 -34.77
CA LYS A 345 8.05 -3.84 -36.05
C LYS A 345 7.33 -5.18 -36.01
N TYR A 346 7.97 -6.22 -35.49
CA TYR A 346 7.37 -7.55 -35.35
C TYR A 346 6.12 -7.53 -34.44
N CYS A 347 6.19 -6.85 -33.29
CA CYS A 347 5.05 -6.70 -32.39
C CYS A 347 3.90 -5.89 -33.02
N SER A 348 4.20 -4.81 -33.74
CA SER A 348 3.17 -4.01 -34.44
C SER A 348 2.48 -4.84 -35.54
N GLU A 349 3.23 -5.53 -36.38
CA GLU A 349 2.66 -6.38 -37.44
C GLU A 349 1.83 -7.53 -36.86
N TRP A 350 2.26 -8.09 -35.73
CA TRP A 350 1.50 -9.13 -35.03
C TRP A 350 0.21 -8.58 -34.42
N HIS A 351 0.27 -7.43 -33.74
CA HIS A 351 -0.90 -6.75 -33.21
C HIS A 351 -1.93 -6.47 -34.32
N ASP A 352 -1.50 -5.91 -35.45
CA ASP A 352 -2.37 -5.61 -36.58
C ASP A 352 -2.99 -6.87 -37.19
N ALA A 353 -2.25 -7.98 -37.24
CA ALA A 353 -2.77 -9.26 -37.70
C ALA A 353 -3.86 -9.82 -36.78
N CYS A 354 -3.74 -9.62 -35.46
CA CYS A 354 -4.77 -10.00 -34.48
C CYS A 354 -6.02 -9.13 -34.59
N MET A 355 -5.89 -7.88 -35.05
CA MET A 355 -7.00 -6.93 -35.24
C MET A 355 -7.54 -6.90 -36.67
N ALA A 356 -7.13 -7.85 -37.52
CA ALA A 356 -7.52 -7.86 -38.92
C ALA A 356 -9.06 -7.96 -39.10
N PRO A 357 -9.66 -7.12 -39.97
CA PRO A 357 -11.10 -7.13 -40.17
C PRO A 357 -11.59 -8.47 -40.70
N GLY A 358 -12.63 -9.02 -40.09
CA GLY A 358 -13.21 -10.32 -40.45
C GLY A 358 -12.56 -11.53 -39.75
N LEU A 359 -11.54 -11.32 -38.90
CA LEU A 359 -11.00 -12.38 -38.06
C LEU A 359 -11.95 -12.68 -36.91
N SER A 360 -12.30 -13.97 -36.72
CA SER A 360 -13.11 -14.38 -35.57
C SER A 360 -12.36 -14.17 -34.25
N THR A 361 -13.07 -13.89 -33.16
CA THR A 361 -12.48 -13.70 -31.82
C THR A 361 -11.59 -14.88 -31.41
N THR A 362 -12.03 -16.12 -31.67
CA THR A 362 -11.25 -17.32 -31.35
C THR A 362 -9.96 -17.42 -32.17
N ALA A 363 -10.00 -17.02 -33.44
CA ALA A 363 -8.81 -17.01 -34.29
C ALA A 363 -7.84 -15.89 -33.88
N ALA A 364 -8.34 -14.72 -33.50
CA ALA A 364 -7.53 -13.64 -32.94
C ALA A 364 -6.84 -14.06 -31.64
N GLN A 365 -7.58 -14.69 -30.72
CA GLN A 365 -7.04 -15.24 -29.47
C GLN A 365 -5.95 -16.28 -29.73
N ALA A 366 -6.19 -17.24 -30.62
CA ALA A 366 -5.20 -18.26 -30.98
C ALA A 366 -3.94 -17.65 -31.61
N LEU A 367 -4.09 -16.59 -32.41
CA LEU A 367 -2.97 -15.89 -33.04
C LEU A 367 -2.13 -15.12 -32.00
N ALA A 368 -2.77 -14.44 -31.05
CA ALA A 368 -2.08 -13.74 -29.96
C ALA A 368 -1.37 -14.70 -29.00
N GLN A 369 -1.92 -15.89 -28.79
CA GLN A 369 -1.35 -16.92 -27.91
C GLN A 369 -0.25 -17.77 -28.59
N SER A 370 0.08 -17.51 -29.86
CA SER A 370 1.00 -18.36 -30.64
C SER A 370 2.36 -18.57 -29.95
N PRO A 371 2.67 -19.81 -29.49
CA PRO A 371 3.91 -20.09 -28.75
C PRO A 371 5.16 -19.82 -29.59
N ASP A 372 5.12 -20.16 -30.88
CA ASP A 372 6.25 -19.95 -31.79
C ASP A 372 6.56 -18.46 -31.97
N ARG A 373 5.53 -17.61 -32.01
CA ARG A 373 5.71 -16.17 -32.15
C ARG A 373 6.28 -15.55 -30.88
N TRP A 374 5.81 -15.98 -29.71
CA TRP A 374 6.37 -15.57 -28.42
C TRP A 374 7.83 -16.02 -28.26
N LYS A 375 8.13 -17.29 -28.57
CA LYS A 375 9.49 -17.84 -28.54
C LYS A 375 10.44 -17.10 -29.49
N ARG A 376 9.95 -16.68 -30.66
CA ARG A 376 10.73 -15.84 -31.57
C ARG A 376 11.02 -14.47 -30.97
N LEU A 377 10.04 -13.85 -30.32
CA LEU A 377 10.16 -12.53 -29.70
C LEU A 377 11.16 -12.52 -28.54
N GLU A 378 11.26 -13.61 -27.75
CA GLU A 378 12.24 -13.79 -26.66
C GLU A 378 13.71 -13.63 -27.10
N HIS A 379 14.01 -13.75 -28.40
CA HIS A 379 15.37 -13.51 -28.91
C HIS A 379 15.76 -12.02 -28.91
N TRP A 380 14.77 -11.14 -28.81
CA TRP A 380 14.97 -9.69 -28.88
C TRP A 380 14.65 -8.97 -27.57
N ILE A 381 13.77 -9.53 -26.73
CA ILE A 381 13.31 -8.90 -25.48
C ILE A 381 13.59 -9.79 -24.26
N PRO A 382 13.76 -9.22 -23.05
CA PRO A 382 13.83 -9.98 -21.82
C PRO A 382 12.54 -10.79 -21.56
N ALA A 383 12.67 -11.94 -20.89
CA ALA A 383 11.54 -12.82 -20.57
C ALA A 383 10.43 -12.12 -19.74
N SER A 384 10.79 -11.12 -18.93
CA SER A 384 9.85 -10.32 -18.13
C SER A 384 8.84 -9.52 -18.96
N CYS A 385 9.18 -9.20 -20.22
CA CYS A 385 8.31 -8.48 -21.14
C CYS A 385 7.33 -9.42 -21.88
N GLY A 386 7.56 -10.74 -21.82
CA GLY A 386 6.71 -11.73 -22.46
C GLY A 386 5.37 -11.92 -21.75
N ARG A 387 4.34 -12.29 -22.52
CA ARG A 387 3.03 -12.74 -22.00
C ARG A 387 2.63 -14.10 -22.60
N ALA A 388 3.63 -14.93 -22.87
CA ALA A 388 3.45 -16.31 -23.25
C ALA A 388 2.96 -17.12 -22.04
N ARG A 389 2.12 -18.13 -22.28
CA ARG A 389 1.78 -19.10 -21.24
C ARG A 389 3.05 -19.85 -20.80
N PRO A 390 3.36 -19.91 -19.50
CA PRO A 390 4.45 -20.72 -18.99
C PRO A 390 4.31 -22.21 -19.38
N PRO A 391 5.41 -22.92 -19.65
CA PRO A 391 5.37 -24.31 -20.12
C PRO A 391 4.86 -25.30 -19.07
N ASP A 392 4.96 -24.94 -17.79
CA ASP A 392 4.56 -25.72 -16.62
C ASP A 392 3.08 -25.51 -16.21
N ILE A 393 2.39 -24.54 -16.82
CA ILE A 393 0.98 -24.23 -16.53
C ILE A 393 0.09 -24.77 -17.65
N SER A 394 -0.97 -25.50 -17.28
CA SER A 394 -1.94 -26.01 -18.25
C SER A 394 -2.80 -24.89 -18.85
N ASP A 395 -3.44 -25.14 -20.00
CA ASP A 395 -4.41 -24.19 -20.58
C ASP A 395 -5.55 -23.85 -19.63
N LEU A 396 -6.00 -24.81 -18.82
CA LEU A 396 -7.08 -24.58 -17.88
C LEU A 396 -6.62 -23.62 -16.78
N GLU A 397 -5.48 -23.89 -16.18
CA GLU A 397 -4.90 -23.05 -15.12
C GLU A 397 -4.59 -21.65 -15.65
N TRP A 398 -4.00 -21.54 -16.84
CA TRP A 398 -3.67 -20.24 -17.43
C TRP A 398 -4.86 -19.33 -17.70
N ASN A 399 -6.05 -19.90 -17.96
CA ASN A 399 -7.27 -19.14 -18.21
C ASN A 399 -8.12 -18.96 -16.93
N VAL A 400 -7.62 -19.35 -15.76
CA VAL A 400 -8.34 -19.27 -14.47
C VAL A 400 -7.51 -18.55 -13.41
N LEU A 401 -6.18 -18.65 -13.48
CA LEU A 401 -5.21 -17.78 -12.80
C LEU A 401 -5.34 -16.35 -13.34
#